data_AF-A0AAJ1BGK4-F1
#
_entry.id   AF-A0AAJ1BGK4-F1
#
_cell.length_a   1.000
_cell.length_b   1.000
_cell.length_c   1.000
_cell.angle_alpha   90.00
_cell.angle_beta   90.00
_cell.angle_gamma   90.00
#
_symmetry.space_group_name_H-M   'P 1'
#
loop_
_entity.id
_entity.type
_entity.pdbx_description
1 polymer ?
#
loop_
_entity_poly.entity_id
_entity_poly.type
_entity_poly.pdbx_seq_one_letter_code
_entity_poly.pdbx_strand_id
1 'polypeptide(L)'
;MDAPRNTMKILPTLSQTTRLPDFETYQDVGEKKAAFFEFLRPIVQKINQSTLKKRENVNRMLVKLNSGQDLSRKESKALARLAAEYDIEEATELATAERLLKRIDIVPESLVLVQAANESGWGSSRFAKEGLNLFGQWCYSKGCGIVPSARGQDMSHEVTVFNTVEDAIASYINNLNTHPAYQLFRAIRAEQRLKGQEPDASSLVYGLLNYSERREAYVDELLQMLRHNQKYLETNDETDNQAVSAV
;
A
#
# COMPACT_ATOMS: atom_id res chain seq x y z
N MET A 1 -42.47 -6.68 -26.93
CA MET A 1 -41.06 -7.04 -27.18
C MET A 1 -40.24 -5.96 -26.51
N ASP A 2 -39.96 -6.14 -25.23
CA ASP A 2 -39.27 -5.15 -24.39
C ASP A 2 -37.79 -5.52 -24.30
N ALA A 3 -36.94 -4.55 -24.61
CA ALA A 3 -35.50 -4.65 -24.48
C ALA A 3 -35.11 -4.89 -23.01
N PRO A 4 -34.09 -5.74 -22.73
CA PRO A 4 -33.64 -5.96 -21.38
C PRO A 4 -33.00 -4.69 -20.82
N ARG A 5 -33.56 -4.21 -19.70
CA ARG A 5 -33.04 -3.08 -18.92
C ARG A 5 -31.64 -3.41 -18.41
N ASN A 6 -30.66 -2.64 -18.86
CA ASN A 6 -29.32 -2.60 -18.29
C ASN A 6 -29.40 -2.00 -16.87
N THR A 7 -29.51 -2.86 -15.86
CA THR A 7 -29.36 -2.47 -14.47
C THR A 7 -27.88 -2.33 -14.16
N MET A 8 -27.35 -1.13 -14.38
CA MET A 8 -26.09 -0.69 -13.80
C MET A 8 -26.18 -0.87 -12.28
N LYS A 9 -25.64 -1.98 -11.76
CA LYS A 9 -25.52 -2.21 -10.32
C LYS A 9 -24.63 -1.10 -9.78
N ILE A 10 -25.26 -0.14 -9.10
CA ILE A 10 -24.60 0.81 -8.22
C ILE A 10 -23.72 -0.03 -7.29
N LEU A 11 -22.40 0.04 -7.48
CA LEU A 11 -21.43 -0.59 -6.60
C LEU A 11 -21.70 -0.03 -5.19
N PRO A 12 -22.12 -0.88 -4.23
CA PRO A 12 -22.32 -0.41 -2.88
C PRO A 12 -20.99 0.14 -2.37
N THR A 13 -21.03 1.26 -1.65
CA THR A 13 -19.93 1.69 -0.78
C THR A 13 -19.48 0.48 0.03
N LEU A 14 -18.35 -0.11 -0.34
CA LEU A 14 -17.85 -1.35 0.27
C LEU A 14 -17.74 -1.15 1.77
N SER A 15 -18.52 -1.95 2.51
CA SER A 15 -18.43 -2.11 3.95
C SER A 15 -16.98 -2.40 4.31
N GLN A 16 -16.46 -1.71 5.34
CA GLN A 16 -15.11 -1.92 5.85
C GLN A 16 -14.85 -3.40 6.15
N THR A 17 -13.65 -3.88 5.81
CA THR A 17 -13.31 -5.29 5.93
C THR A 17 -12.76 -5.59 7.32
N THR A 18 -13.62 -6.02 8.24
CA THR A 18 -13.29 -6.24 9.65
C THR A 18 -12.84 -7.67 10.00
N ARG A 19 -12.76 -8.56 9.01
CA ARG A 19 -12.29 -9.95 9.18
C ARG A 19 -11.61 -10.46 7.92
N LEU A 20 -10.61 -11.32 8.07
CA LEU A 20 -10.03 -12.10 6.98
C LEU A 20 -10.87 -13.34 6.68
N PRO A 21 -10.97 -13.77 5.42
CA PRO A 21 -11.38 -15.13 5.08
C PRO A 21 -10.45 -16.15 5.74
N ASP A 22 -10.99 -17.32 6.08
CA ASP A 22 -10.18 -18.44 6.55
C ASP A 22 -9.53 -19.16 5.37
N PHE A 23 -8.34 -18.66 4.98
CA PHE A 23 -7.57 -19.23 3.89
C PHE A 23 -6.99 -20.62 4.19
N GLU A 24 -7.08 -21.13 5.43
CA GLU A 24 -6.62 -22.47 5.79
C GLU A 24 -7.62 -23.56 5.36
N THR A 25 -8.83 -23.18 4.96
CA THR A 25 -9.85 -24.11 4.45
C THR A 25 -9.55 -24.65 3.06
N TYR A 26 -8.70 -23.97 2.28
CA TYR A 26 -8.29 -24.39 0.94
C TYR A 26 -7.33 -25.58 0.99
N GLN A 27 -7.66 -26.65 0.25
CA GLN A 27 -6.80 -27.83 0.12
C GLN A 27 -5.74 -27.65 -0.97
N ASP A 28 -6.11 -26.99 -2.08
CA ASP A 28 -5.18 -26.67 -3.15
C ASP A 28 -4.41 -25.38 -2.84
N VAL A 29 -3.07 -25.46 -2.93
CA VAL A 29 -2.20 -24.31 -2.67
C VAL A 29 -2.40 -23.21 -3.70
N GLY A 30 -2.69 -23.56 -4.96
CA GLY A 30 -2.94 -22.58 -6.01
C GLY A 30 -4.23 -21.80 -5.78
N GLU A 31 -5.32 -22.48 -5.43
CA GLU A 31 -6.59 -21.85 -5.05
C GLU A 31 -6.44 -20.94 -3.83
N LYS A 32 -5.69 -21.38 -2.81
CA LYS A 32 -5.38 -20.56 -1.63
C LYS A 32 -4.69 -19.25 -2.02
N LYS A 33 -3.66 -19.32 -2.87
CA LYS A 33 -2.91 -18.16 -3.35
C LYS A 33 -3.77 -17.19 -4.15
N ALA A 34 -4.58 -17.74 -5.06
CA ALA A 34 -5.51 -16.95 -5.87
C ALA A 34 -6.52 -16.22 -4.98
N ALA A 35 -7.20 -16.94 -4.09
CA ALA A 35 -8.19 -16.37 -3.17
C ALA A 35 -7.59 -15.28 -2.26
N PHE A 36 -6.37 -15.49 -1.75
CA PHE A 36 -5.68 -14.50 -0.93
C PHE A 36 -5.41 -13.20 -1.69
N PHE A 37 -4.89 -13.29 -2.92
CA PHE A 37 -4.64 -12.10 -3.73
C PHE A 37 -5.91 -11.43 -4.24
N GLU A 38 -6.91 -12.19 -4.68
CA GLU A 38 -8.21 -11.65 -5.12
C GLU A 38 -8.91 -10.89 -4.02
N PHE A 39 -8.81 -11.37 -2.77
CA PHE A 39 -9.37 -10.69 -1.62
C PHE A 39 -8.69 -9.34 -1.33
N LEU A 40 -7.35 -9.30 -1.35
CA LEU A 40 -6.60 -8.07 -0.99
C LEU A 40 -6.53 -7.06 -2.13
N ARG A 41 -6.49 -7.50 -3.38
CA ARG A 41 -6.32 -6.67 -4.58
C ARG A 41 -7.22 -5.42 -4.62
N PRO A 42 -8.56 -5.52 -4.54
CA PRO A 42 -9.42 -4.33 -4.61
C PRO A 42 -9.17 -3.36 -3.45
N ILE A 43 -8.73 -3.85 -2.28
CA ILE A 43 -8.38 -3.01 -1.14
C ILE A 43 -7.09 -2.24 -1.44
N VAL A 44 -6.05 -2.93 -1.92
CA VAL A 44 -4.77 -2.31 -2.30
C VAL A 44 -4.98 -1.26 -3.39
N GLN A 45 -5.77 -1.57 -4.42
CA GLN A 45 -6.12 -0.65 -5.50
C GLN A 45 -6.80 0.61 -4.95
N LYS A 46 -7.77 0.46 -4.06
CA LYS A 46 -8.47 1.59 -3.42
C LYS A 46 -7.52 2.48 -2.61
N ILE A 47 -6.60 1.90 -1.85
CA ILE A 47 -5.61 2.67 -1.09
C ILE A 47 -4.62 3.37 -2.02
N ASN A 48 -4.13 2.70 -3.06
CA ASN A 48 -3.27 3.31 -4.07
C ASN A 48 -3.97 4.46 -4.81
N GLN A 49 -5.25 4.31 -5.18
CA GLN A 49 -6.04 5.39 -5.76
C GLN A 49 -6.19 6.60 -4.81
N SER A 50 -6.39 6.35 -3.51
CA SER A 50 -6.42 7.42 -2.50
C SER A 50 -5.07 8.16 -2.43
N THR A 51 -3.96 7.41 -2.45
CA THR A 51 -2.60 7.96 -2.46
C THR A 51 -2.33 8.79 -3.72
N LEU A 52 -2.74 8.32 -4.90
CA LEU A 52 -2.63 9.08 -6.15
C LEU A 52 -3.44 10.37 -6.11
N LYS A 53 -4.65 10.37 -5.56
CA LYS A 53 -5.45 11.59 -5.37
C LYS A 53 -4.75 12.59 -4.45
N LYS A 54 -4.12 12.14 -3.36
CA LYS A 54 -3.29 13.00 -2.50
C LYS A 54 -2.11 13.58 -3.29
N ARG A 55 -1.40 12.75 -4.04
CA ARG A 55 -0.26 13.16 -4.88
C ARG A 55 -0.66 14.20 -5.93
N GLU A 56 -1.78 13.98 -6.62
CA GLU A 56 -2.31 14.90 -7.63
C GLU A 56 -2.67 16.26 -7.01
N ASN A 57 -3.31 16.27 -5.84
CA ASN A 57 -3.62 17.49 -5.11
C ASN A 57 -2.33 18.28 -4.78
N VAL A 58 -1.28 17.59 -4.31
CA VAL A 58 0.03 18.23 -4.04
C VAL A 58 0.67 18.75 -5.32
N ASN A 59 0.60 17.99 -6.42
CA ASN A 59 1.14 18.43 -7.69
C ASN A 59 0.46 19.71 -8.21
N ARG A 60 -0.88 19.82 -8.08
CA ARG A 60 -1.60 21.05 -8.44
C ARG A 60 -1.18 22.24 -7.58
N MET A 61 -0.96 22.04 -6.28
CA MET A 61 -0.44 23.08 -5.39
C MET A 61 0.99 23.48 -5.78
N LEU A 62 1.85 22.51 -6.11
CA LEU A 62 3.22 22.77 -6.56
C LEU A 62 3.26 23.59 -7.86
N VAL A 63 2.41 23.27 -8.84
CA VAL A 63 2.32 24.02 -10.10
C VAL A 63 1.95 25.49 -9.84
N LYS A 64 0.98 25.77 -8.96
CA LYS A 64 0.61 27.15 -8.58
C LYS A 64 1.78 27.90 -7.96
N LEU A 65 2.45 27.28 -6.98
CA LEU A 65 3.60 27.86 -6.28
C LEU A 65 4.75 28.17 -7.25
N ASN A 66 5.05 27.26 -8.19
CA ASN A 66 6.07 27.47 -9.22
C ASN A 66 5.71 28.61 -10.20
N SER A 67 4.43 28.90 -10.38
CA SER A 67 3.98 30.06 -11.17
C SER A 67 3.95 31.39 -10.40
N GLY A 68 4.44 31.39 -9.15
CA GLY A 68 4.41 32.57 -8.28
C GLY A 68 3.03 32.90 -7.70
N GLN A 69 2.09 31.95 -7.72
CA GLN A 69 0.78 32.11 -7.10
C GLN A 69 0.77 31.55 -5.67
N ASP A 70 0.07 32.24 -4.77
CA ASP A 70 -0.13 31.78 -3.40
C ASP A 70 -1.19 30.67 -3.31
N LEU A 71 -1.03 29.78 -2.33
CA LEU A 71 -2.07 28.83 -1.98
C LEU A 71 -3.24 29.50 -1.25
N SER A 72 -4.46 29.04 -1.51
CA SER A 72 -5.60 29.43 -0.68
C SER A 72 -5.43 28.89 0.75
N ARG A 73 -6.07 29.52 1.74
CA ARG A 73 -6.06 29.02 3.14
C ARG A 73 -6.43 27.55 3.28
N LYS A 74 -7.34 27.05 2.42
CA LYS A 74 -7.75 25.64 2.39
C LYS A 74 -6.63 24.74 1.87
N GLU A 75 -5.94 25.16 0.82
CA GLU A 75 -4.78 24.47 0.25
C GLU A 75 -3.61 24.45 1.23
N SER A 76 -3.23 25.60 1.83
CA SER A 76 -2.17 25.67 2.84
C SER A 76 -2.45 24.74 4.03
N LYS A 77 -3.70 24.72 4.53
CA LYS A 77 -4.09 23.80 5.61
C LYS A 77 -4.06 22.33 5.18
N ALA A 78 -4.42 22.03 3.94
CA ALA A 78 -4.34 20.67 3.40
C ALA A 78 -2.88 20.22 3.24
N LEU A 79 -2.01 21.10 2.75
CA LEU A 79 -0.58 20.86 2.60
C LEU A 79 0.09 20.62 3.97
N ALA A 80 -0.20 21.46 4.97
CA ALA A 80 0.32 21.30 6.32
C ALA A 80 -0.13 19.99 6.98
N ARG A 81 -1.38 19.56 6.76
CA ARG A 81 -1.87 18.26 7.23
C ARG A 81 -1.12 17.09 6.60
N LEU A 82 -0.87 17.16 5.29
CA LEU A 82 -0.07 16.15 4.59
C LEU A 82 1.38 16.18 5.07
N ALA A 83 1.97 17.36 5.31
CA ALA A 83 3.31 17.47 5.86
C ALA A 83 3.42 16.75 7.21
N ALA A 84 2.44 16.94 8.11
CA ALA A 84 2.38 16.23 9.38
C ALA A 84 2.15 14.72 9.22
N GLU A 85 1.21 14.29 8.35
CA GLU A 85 0.96 12.87 8.06
C GLU A 85 2.22 12.17 7.53
N TYR A 86 2.98 12.86 6.68
CA TYR A 86 4.17 12.33 6.03
C TYR A 86 5.47 12.68 6.74
N ASP A 87 5.43 13.19 7.97
CA ASP A 87 6.60 13.53 8.79
C ASP A 87 7.65 14.40 8.05
N ILE A 88 7.16 15.48 7.45
CA ILE A 88 7.97 16.51 6.81
C ILE A 88 8.09 17.69 7.76
N GLU A 89 9.33 17.96 8.16
CA GLU A 89 9.69 19.11 8.97
C GLU A 89 9.32 20.44 8.31
N GLU A 90 9.09 21.45 9.15
CA GLU A 90 8.69 22.79 8.74
C GLU A 90 9.62 23.37 7.66
N ALA A 91 9.00 23.84 6.59
CA ALA A 91 9.65 24.46 5.44
C ALA A 91 8.67 25.42 4.76
N THR A 92 9.11 26.11 3.71
CA THR A 92 8.20 26.89 2.85
C THR A 92 7.16 25.96 2.20
N GLU A 93 6.02 26.51 1.77
CA GLU A 93 4.98 25.72 1.08
C GLU A 93 5.55 25.05 -0.18
N LEU A 94 6.43 25.74 -0.92
CA LEU A 94 7.10 25.20 -2.10
C LEU A 94 7.95 23.98 -1.74
N ALA A 95 8.89 24.12 -0.79
CA ALA A 95 9.76 23.02 -0.37
C ALA A 95 8.96 21.86 0.25
N THR A 96 7.87 22.17 0.96
CA THR A 96 6.96 21.16 1.52
C THR A 96 6.27 20.36 0.41
N ALA A 97 5.73 21.02 -0.62
CA ALA A 97 5.08 20.35 -1.74
C ALA A 97 6.07 19.47 -2.53
N GLU A 98 7.29 19.95 -2.77
CA GLU A 98 8.36 19.16 -3.42
C GLU A 98 8.72 17.90 -2.62
N ARG A 99 8.90 18.04 -1.30
CA ARG A 99 9.19 16.91 -0.40
C ARG A 99 8.02 15.92 -0.35
N LEU A 100 6.78 16.40 -0.32
CA LEU A 100 5.59 15.55 -0.37
C LEU A 100 5.52 14.76 -1.67
N LEU A 101 5.86 15.33 -2.84
CA LEU A 101 5.90 14.58 -4.09
C LEU A 101 7.01 13.52 -4.15
N LYS A 102 8.00 13.55 -3.25
CA LYS A 102 8.96 12.43 -3.09
C LYS A 102 8.44 11.34 -2.14
N ARG A 103 7.55 11.70 -1.20
CA ARG A 103 6.97 10.77 -0.21
C ARG A 103 5.66 10.12 -0.66
N ILE A 104 4.68 10.91 -1.11
CA ILE A 104 3.33 10.45 -1.47
C ILE A 104 3.33 9.80 -2.85
N ASP A 105 3.40 8.48 -2.90
CA ASP A 105 3.18 7.73 -4.14
C ASP A 105 2.73 6.30 -3.81
N ILE A 106 2.24 5.59 -4.82
CA ILE A 106 1.78 4.21 -4.68
C ILE A 106 2.91 3.26 -4.32
N VAL A 107 2.52 2.13 -3.75
CA VAL A 107 3.36 0.92 -3.71
C VAL A 107 2.76 -0.05 -4.74
N PRO A 108 3.56 -0.62 -5.65
CA PRO A 108 3.04 -1.53 -6.68
C PRO A 108 2.18 -2.62 -6.04
N GLU A 109 1.01 -2.86 -6.63
CA GLU A 109 0.03 -3.78 -6.05
C GLU A 109 0.63 -5.16 -5.82
N SER A 110 1.36 -5.68 -6.82
CA SER A 110 2.06 -6.96 -6.74
C SER A 110 3.03 -7.02 -5.56
N LEU A 111 3.75 -5.93 -5.27
CA LEU A 111 4.65 -5.85 -4.13
C LEU A 111 3.90 -5.91 -2.79
N VAL A 112 2.80 -5.17 -2.65
CA VAL A 112 1.95 -5.22 -1.45
C VAL A 112 1.41 -6.63 -1.22
N LEU A 113 0.93 -7.28 -2.30
CA LEU A 113 0.36 -8.62 -2.24
C LEU A 113 1.39 -9.67 -1.81
N VAL A 114 2.59 -9.69 -2.42
CA VAL A 114 3.62 -10.67 -2.05
C VAL A 114 4.16 -10.44 -0.65
N GLN A 115 4.31 -9.19 -0.21
CA GLN A 115 4.72 -8.91 1.17
C GLN A 115 3.63 -9.32 2.16
N ALA A 116 2.35 -9.01 1.89
CA ALA A 116 1.26 -9.49 2.73
C ALA A 116 1.27 -11.03 2.83
N ALA A 117 1.48 -11.75 1.71
CA ALA A 117 1.57 -13.20 1.73
C ALA A 117 2.77 -13.71 2.55
N ASN A 118 3.94 -13.10 2.38
CA ASN A 118 5.17 -13.47 3.07
C ASN A 118 5.06 -13.26 4.58
N GLU A 119 4.66 -12.05 4.99
CA GLU A 119 4.62 -11.63 6.40
C GLU A 119 3.48 -12.33 7.18
N SER A 120 2.36 -12.65 6.52
CA SER A 120 1.20 -13.27 7.17
C SER A 120 1.10 -14.79 7.00
N GLY A 121 2.02 -15.41 6.26
CA GLY A 121 1.91 -16.82 5.89
C GLY A 121 0.67 -17.12 5.05
N TRP A 122 0.33 -16.25 4.09
CA TRP A 122 -0.93 -16.29 3.32
C TRP A 122 -2.17 -16.16 4.21
N GLY A 123 -2.11 -15.28 5.21
CA GLY A 123 -3.22 -14.95 6.11
C GLY A 123 -3.42 -15.90 7.29
N SER A 124 -2.63 -16.98 7.41
CA SER A 124 -2.79 -17.96 8.50
C SER A 124 -2.14 -17.55 9.83
N SER A 125 -1.25 -16.55 9.81
CA SER A 125 -0.60 -16.04 11.03
C SER A 125 -1.62 -15.60 12.07
N ARG A 126 -1.34 -15.87 13.35
CA ARG A 126 -2.17 -15.43 14.48
C ARG A 126 -2.39 -13.91 14.45
N PHE A 127 -1.34 -13.14 14.15
CA PHE A 127 -1.44 -11.68 14.09
C PHE A 127 -2.31 -11.18 12.92
N ALA A 128 -2.33 -11.92 11.81
CA ALA A 128 -3.23 -11.63 10.70
C ALA A 128 -4.69 -11.93 11.08
N LYS A 129 -4.95 -13.10 11.68
CA LYS A 129 -6.31 -13.54 12.05
C LYS A 129 -6.92 -12.72 13.19
N GLU A 130 -6.16 -12.46 14.25
CA GLU A 130 -6.64 -11.78 15.45
C GLU A 130 -6.48 -10.26 15.39
N GLY A 131 -5.45 -9.77 14.69
CA GLY A 131 -5.08 -8.35 14.67
C GLY A 131 -5.25 -7.66 13.31
N LEU A 132 -5.70 -8.37 12.28
CA LEU A 132 -5.70 -7.89 10.89
C LEU A 132 -4.34 -7.35 10.43
N ASN A 133 -3.25 -7.78 11.08
CA ASN A 133 -1.91 -7.28 10.84
C ASN A 133 -1.18 -8.18 9.86
N LEU A 134 -1.39 -7.90 8.57
CA LEU A 134 -0.81 -8.66 7.45
C LEU A 134 0.68 -8.43 7.23
N PHE A 135 1.28 -7.43 7.89
CA PHE A 135 2.64 -6.94 7.58
C PHE A 135 3.59 -6.93 8.80
N GLY A 136 3.16 -7.48 9.93
CA GLY A 136 3.97 -7.51 11.15
C GLY A 136 4.24 -6.13 11.76
N GLN A 137 3.33 -5.17 11.59
CA GLN A 137 3.53 -3.78 12.03
C GLN A 137 3.56 -3.70 13.57
N TRP A 138 4.64 -3.11 14.09
CA TRP A 138 4.83 -2.88 15.51
C TRP A 138 4.18 -1.58 15.97
N CYS A 139 3.78 -1.54 17.23
CA CYS A 139 3.43 -0.33 17.94
C CYS A 139 4.13 -0.31 19.32
N TYR A 140 4.43 0.89 19.80
CA TYR A 140 5.35 1.11 20.92
C TYR A 140 4.68 1.68 22.17
N SER A 141 3.35 1.79 22.16
CA SER A 141 2.54 2.21 23.30
C SER A 141 1.98 0.98 24.01
N LYS A 142 2.07 0.89 25.33
CA LYS A 142 1.50 -0.26 26.07
C LYS A 142 -0.01 -0.40 25.78
N GLY A 143 -0.45 -1.59 25.36
CA GLY A 143 -1.84 -1.91 25.03
C GLY A 143 -2.29 -1.49 23.63
N CYS A 144 -1.36 -1.14 22.74
CA CYS A 144 -1.67 -0.80 21.35
C CYS A 144 -1.88 -2.03 20.45
N GLY A 145 -1.58 -3.24 20.94
CA GLY A 145 -1.55 -4.42 20.12
C GLY A 145 -1.50 -5.76 20.86
N ILE A 146 -1.18 -6.81 20.11
CA ILE A 146 -0.99 -8.18 20.59
C ILE A 146 0.46 -8.33 21.08
N VAL A 147 0.64 -8.82 22.30
CA VAL A 147 1.97 -9.15 22.84
C VAL A 147 2.49 -10.44 22.18
N PRO A 148 3.69 -10.44 21.58
CA PRO A 148 4.31 -11.65 21.05
C PRO A 148 4.56 -12.69 22.16
N SER A 149 4.26 -13.96 21.89
CA SER A 149 4.43 -15.05 22.87
C SER A 149 5.89 -15.34 23.21
N ALA A 150 6.82 -14.99 22.32
CA ALA A 150 8.27 -15.18 22.47
C ALA A 150 9.01 -13.85 22.73
N ARG A 151 8.44 -12.99 23.59
CA ARG A 151 9.04 -11.70 23.93
C ARG A 151 10.32 -11.91 24.77
N GLY A 152 11.48 -11.47 24.27
CA GLY A 152 12.68 -11.32 25.09
C GLY A 152 12.46 -10.27 26.18
N GLN A 153 13.16 -10.35 27.32
CA GLN A 153 12.95 -9.44 28.46
C GLN A 153 13.10 -7.95 28.10
N ASP A 154 13.82 -7.64 27.01
CA ASP A 154 14.12 -6.27 26.56
C ASP A 154 13.15 -5.71 25.49
N MET A 155 12.17 -6.49 25.03
CA MET A 155 11.22 -6.03 24.01
C MET A 155 10.01 -5.33 24.67
N SER A 156 9.80 -4.05 24.35
CA SER A 156 8.65 -3.26 24.85
C SER A 156 7.52 -3.08 23.82
N HIS A 157 7.75 -3.44 22.55
CA HIS A 157 6.79 -3.28 21.45
C HIS A 157 5.73 -4.39 21.38
N GLU A 158 4.55 -4.05 20.88
CA GLU A 158 3.41 -4.94 20.61
C GLU A 158 3.12 -4.98 19.11
N VAL A 159 2.43 -6.01 18.63
CA VAL A 159 1.99 -6.11 17.22
C VAL A 159 0.65 -5.39 17.07
N THR A 160 0.58 -4.33 16.28
CA THR A 160 -0.62 -3.49 16.14
C THR A 160 -1.85 -4.32 15.79
N VAL A 161 -2.99 -3.98 16.42
CA VAL A 161 -4.32 -4.48 16.02
C VAL A 161 -5.01 -3.41 15.19
N PHE A 162 -5.48 -3.78 13.99
CA PHE A 162 -6.23 -2.92 13.11
C PHE A 162 -7.72 -3.22 13.18
N ASN A 163 -8.55 -2.18 13.05
CA ASN A 163 -10.01 -2.34 12.97
C ASN A 163 -10.44 -2.94 11.63
N THR A 164 -9.66 -2.68 10.57
CA THR A 164 -9.99 -3.08 9.21
C THR A 164 -8.73 -3.47 8.42
N VAL A 165 -8.88 -4.32 7.40
CA VAL A 165 -7.79 -4.66 6.47
C VAL A 165 -7.32 -3.43 5.70
N GLU A 166 -8.24 -2.51 5.39
CA GLU A 166 -7.94 -1.21 4.80
C GLU A 166 -6.95 -0.40 5.67
N ASP A 167 -7.18 -0.33 6.99
CA ASP A 167 -6.31 0.41 7.92
C ASP A 167 -4.92 -0.21 7.98
N ALA A 168 -4.83 -1.54 7.97
CA ALA A 168 -3.55 -2.26 7.97
C ALA A 168 -2.73 -1.96 6.71
N ILE A 169 -3.35 -2.01 5.53
CA ILE A 169 -2.70 -1.71 4.25
C ILE A 169 -2.35 -0.22 4.14
N ALA A 170 -3.23 0.68 4.60
CA ALA A 170 -2.97 2.11 4.61
C ALA A 170 -1.79 2.49 5.51
N SER A 171 -1.73 1.90 6.71
CA SER A 171 -0.61 2.06 7.65
C SER A 171 0.70 1.56 7.05
N TYR A 172 0.66 0.38 6.42
CA TYR A 172 1.81 -0.23 5.76
C TYR A 172 2.35 0.65 4.62
N ILE A 173 1.48 1.12 3.72
CA ILE A 173 1.87 2.01 2.61
C ILE A 173 2.40 3.34 3.15
N ASN A 174 1.78 3.90 4.20
CA ASN A 174 2.26 5.12 4.84
C ASN A 174 3.66 4.93 5.41
N ASN A 175 3.92 3.82 6.11
CA ASN A 175 5.24 3.51 6.66
C ASN A 175 6.34 3.52 5.59
N LEU A 176 6.13 2.87 4.43
CA LEU A 176 7.08 2.93 3.31
C LEU A 176 7.26 4.35 2.76
N ASN A 177 6.20 5.15 2.79
CA ASN A 177 6.22 6.53 2.31
C ASN A 177 6.82 7.54 3.29
N THR A 178 6.98 7.19 4.57
CA THR A 178 7.40 8.14 5.61
C THR A 178 8.71 7.75 6.27
N HIS A 179 8.84 6.50 6.72
CA HIS A 179 9.90 6.10 7.63
C HIS A 179 11.30 6.27 6.99
N PRO A 180 12.32 6.76 7.72
CA PRO A 180 13.66 7.00 7.18
C PRO A 180 14.34 5.76 6.59
N ALA A 181 14.06 4.57 7.13
CA ALA A 181 14.62 3.30 6.65
C ALA A 181 14.31 3.00 5.17
N TYR A 182 13.25 3.61 4.62
CA TYR A 182 12.78 3.42 3.24
C TYR A 182 13.08 4.61 2.33
N GLN A 183 14.06 5.45 2.68
CA GLN A 183 14.51 6.53 1.80
C GLN A 183 14.96 6.02 0.42
N LEU A 184 15.69 4.90 0.37
CA LEU A 184 16.13 4.29 -0.89
C LEU A 184 14.94 3.82 -1.74
N PHE A 185 13.94 3.17 -1.12
CA PHE A 185 12.69 2.79 -1.78
C PHE A 185 12.03 3.99 -2.46
N ARG A 186 11.92 5.12 -1.74
CA ARG A 186 11.34 6.35 -2.29
C ARG A 186 12.20 6.98 -3.38
N ALA A 187 13.53 6.88 -3.28
CA ALA A 187 14.45 7.40 -4.28
C ALA A 187 14.34 6.64 -5.61
N ILE A 188 14.33 5.29 -5.57
CA ILE A 188 14.14 4.44 -6.76
C ILE A 188 12.81 4.78 -7.43
N ARG A 189 11.73 4.89 -6.65
CA ARG A 189 10.40 5.25 -7.15
C ARG A 189 10.37 6.64 -7.79
N ALA A 190 11.02 7.62 -7.17
CA ALA A 190 11.10 8.98 -7.70
C ALA A 190 11.88 9.01 -9.03
N GLU A 191 12.94 8.21 -9.17
CA GLU A 191 13.69 8.08 -10.43
C GLU A 191 12.82 7.50 -11.55
N GLN A 192 12.03 6.46 -11.26
CA GLN A 192 11.09 5.89 -12.22
C GLN A 192 10.06 6.93 -12.69
N ARG A 193 9.48 7.70 -11.76
CA ARG A 193 8.57 8.79 -12.09
C ARG A 193 9.22 9.86 -12.98
N LEU A 194 10.47 10.23 -12.70
CA LEU A 194 11.22 11.19 -13.54
C LEU A 194 11.43 10.67 -14.97
N LYS A 195 11.52 9.35 -15.15
CA LYS A 195 11.61 8.68 -16.45
C LYS A 195 10.24 8.44 -17.11
N GLY A 196 9.14 8.90 -16.50
CA GLY A 196 7.78 8.65 -16.99
C GLY A 196 7.32 7.19 -16.82
N GLN A 197 7.99 6.43 -15.95
CA GLN A 197 7.67 5.03 -15.67
C GLN A 197 6.77 4.93 -14.43
N GLU A 198 5.87 3.95 -14.45
CA GLU A 198 5.16 3.56 -13.23
C GLU A 198 6.13 2.87 -12.24
N PRO A 199 5.89 3.01 -10.93
CA PRO A 199 6.63 2.26 -9.92
C PRO A 199 6.60 0.76 -10.19
N ASP A 200 7.77 0.14 -10.33
CA ASP A 200 7.90 -1.29 -10.58
C ASP A 200 8.29 -2.06 -9.31
N ALA A 201 7.59 -3.16 -9.05
CA ALA A 201 7.81 -3.99 -7.86
C ALA A 201 9.23 -4.55 -7.80
N SER A 202 9.74 -5.08 -8.90
CA SER A 202 11.04 -5.77 -8.94
C SER A 202 12.19 -4.82 -8.61
N SER A 203 12.09 -3.56 -9.05
CA SER A 203 13.05 -2.51 -8.75
C SER A 203 12.92 -2.00 -7.31
N LEU A 204 11.70 -1.85 -6.81
CA LEU A 204 11.47 -1.28 -5.48
C LEU A 204 11.83 -2.21 -4.33
N VAL A 205 11.84 -3.53 -4.55
CA VAL A 205 12.26 -4.53 -3.55
C VAL A 205 13.67 -4.25 -3.01
N TYR A 206 14.59 -3.73 -3.84
CA TYR A 206 15.94 -3.37 -3.37
C TYR A 206 15.95 -2.22 -2.34
N GLY A 207 14.91 -1.40 -2.31
CA GLY A 207 14.71 -0.36 -1.31
C GLY A 207 14.25 -0.87 0.07
N LEU A 208 13.97 -2.17 0.19
CA LEU A 208 13.43 -2.81 1.40
C LEU A 208 14.50 -3.54 2.24
N LEU A 209 15.78 -3.27 2.01
CA LEU A 209 16.89 -3.89 2.73
C LEU A 209 16.79 -3.74 4.28
N ASN A 210 16.19 -2.64 4.74
CA ASN A 210 15.97 -2.37 6.16
C ASN A 210 14.60 -2.84 6.68
N TYR A 211 13.77 -3.47 5.85
CA TYR A 211 12.46 -3.97 6.26
C TYR A 211 12.59 -5.20 7.18
N SER A 212 13.57 -6.06 6.90
CA SER A 212 13.82 -7.30 7.62
C SER A 212 15.25 -7.36 8.12
N GLU A 213 15.46 -7.94 9.30
CA GLU A 213 16.80 -8.29 9.82
C GLU A 213 17.55 -9.26 8.91
N ARG A 214 16.83 -9.99 8.04
CA ARG A 214 17.39 -10.89 7.02
C ARG A 214 18.01 -10.18 5.82
N ARG A 215 17.86 -8.86 5.71
CA ARG A 215 18.52 -8.00 4.70
C ARG A 215 18.36 -8.53 3.27
N GLU A 216 19.44 -8.85 2.57
CA GLU A 216 19.46 -9.29 1.18
C GLU A 216 18.65 -10.58 0.97
N ALA A 217 18.68 -11.50 1.94
CA ALA A 217 17.91 -12.74 1.83
C ALA A 217 16.38 -12.49 1.83
N TYR A 218 15.93 -11.39 2.42
CA TYR A 218 14.52 -10.95 2.33
C TYR A 218 14.20 -10.39 0.95
N VAL A 219 15.09 -9.56 0.40
CA VAL A 219 14.98 -9.00 -0.96
C VAL A 219 14.88 -10.14 -2.00
N ASP A 220 15.75 -11.14 -1.89
CA ASP A 220 15.75 -12.30 -2.80
C ASP A 220 14.47 -13.13 -2.69
N GLU A 221 13.94 -13.31 -1.49
CA GLU A 221 12.67 -14.00 -1.24
C GLU A 221 11.50 -13.27 -1.90
N LEU A 222 11.41 -11.94 -1.76
CA LEU A 222 10.37 -11.15 -2.42
C LEU A 222 10.48 -11.22 -3.94
N LEU A 223 11.68 -11.13 -4.51
CA LEU A 223 11.90 -11.29 -5.94
C LEU A 223 11.48 -12.69 -6.43
N GLN A 224 11.76 -13.74 -5.65
CA GLN A 224 11.31 -15.09 -5.96
C GLN A 224 9.78 -15.20 -5.90
N MET A 225 9.14 -14.61 -4.90
CA MET A 225 7.69 -14.61 -4.77
C MET A 225 7.00 -13.85 -5.91
N LEU A 226 7.55 -12.71 -6.34
CA LEU A 226 7.04 -11.99 -7.51
C LEU A 226 7.07 -12.87 -8.76
N ARG A 227 8.19 -13.56 -9.02
CA ARG A 227 8.33 -14.46 -10.19
C ARG A 227 7.42 -15.68 -10.09
N HIS A 228 7.45 -16.40 -8.97
CA HIS A 228 6.74 -17.67 -8.83
C HIS A 228 5.22 -17.50 -8.80
N ASN A 229 4.73 -16.35 -8.33
CA ASN A 229 3.31 -16.07 -8.24
C ASN A 229 2.79 -15.17 -9.37
N GLN A 230 3.59 -14.91 -10.41
CA GLN A 230 3.24 -14.01 -11.53
C GLN A 230 1.84 -14.27 -12.10
N LYS A 231 1.51 -15.55 -12.36
CA LYS A 231 0.20 -15.97 -12.89
C LYS A 231 -1.01 -15.61 -12.01
N TYR A 232 -0.80 -15.33 -10.73
CA TYR A 232 -1.84 -14.88 -9.80
C TYR A 232 -1.83 -13.36 -9.59
N LEU A 233 -0.74 -12.70 -10.01
CA LEU A 233 -0.52 -11.26 -9.85
C LEU A 233 -0.99 -10.49 -11.08
N GLU A 234 -0.92 -11.09 -12.26
CA GLU A 234 -1.52 -10.56 -13.49
C GLU A 234 -3.03 -10.41 -13.30
N THR A 235 -3.55 -9.19 -13.51
CA THR A 235 -4.97 -8.99 -13.75
C THR A 235 -5.25 -9.57 -15.14
N ASN A 236 -6.22 -10.48 -15.26
CA ASN A 236 -6.75 -10.86 -16.56
C ASN A 236 -7.53 -9.66 -17.12
N ASP A 237 -6.82 -8.62 -17.58
CA ASP A 237 -7.37 -7.45 -18.27
C ASP A 237 -7.67 -7.79 -19.74
N GLU A 238 -8.24 -8.97 -20.01
CA GLU A 238 -8.70 -9.34 -21.36
C GLU A 238 -10.08 -8.76 -21.69
N THR A 239 -10.81 -8.18 -20.74
CA THR A 239 -12.16 -7.64 -21.01
C THR A 239 -12.25 -6.14 -21.31
N ASP A 240 -11.18 -5.34 -21.15
CA ASP A 240 -11.25 -3.89 -21.42
C ASP A 240 -10.67 -3.47 -22.80
N ASN A 241 -10.01 -4.38 -23.52
CA ASN A 241 -9.38 -4.05 -24.80
C ASN A 241 -10.26 -4.33 -26.05
N GLN A 242 -11.52 -4.75 -25.87
CA GLN A 242 -12.50 -4.84 -26.97
C GLN A 242 -13.46 -3.64 -27.04
N ALA A 243 -13.45 -2.73 -26.05
CA ALA A 243 -14.34 -1.56 -26.04
C ALA A 243 -13.72 -0.28 -26.63
N VAL A 244 -12.42 -0.26 -26.95
CA VAL A 244 -11.72 0.95 -27.41
C VAL A 244 -11.39 0.93 -28.92
N SER A 245 -11.81 -0.11 -29.65
CA SER A 245 -11.76 -0.14 -31.13
C SER A 245 -13.15 0.00 -31.78
N ALA A 246 -14.16 0.41 -31.01
CA ALA A 246 -15.51 0.61 -31.51
C ALA A 246 -16.15 1.91 -30.97
N VAL A 247 -15.44 3.05 -31.09
CA VAL A 247 -16.05 4.40 -31.14
C VAL A 247 -15.18 5.28 -32.05
#